data_AF-A0A7L1BF83-F1
#
_entry.id   AF-A0A7L1BF83-F1
#
_cell.length_a   1.000
_cell.length_b   1.000
_cell.length_c   1.000
_cell.angle_alpha   90.00
_cell.angle_beta   90.00
_cell.angle_gamma   90.00
#
_symmetry.space_group_name_H-M   'P 1'
#
loop_
_entity.id
_entity.type
_entity.pdbx_description
1 polymer ?
#
loop_
_entity_poly.entity_id
_entity_poly.type
_entity_poly.pdbx_seq_one_letter_code
_entity_poly.pdbx_strand_id
1 'polypeptide(L)' 'FSVAVAVARGQVQQELWLETSEGTGINISCSHPKIQTNEYIYWYRQFPGQGPELLVSALKGFKE' A
#
# COMPACT_ATOMS: atom_id res chain seq x y z
N PHE A 1 -5.34 -22.45 -7.94
CA PHE A 1 -4.56 -21.62 -8.86
C PHE A 1 -3.66 -20.73 -8.02
N SER A 2 -2.36 -20.99 -7.99
CA SER A 2 -1.41 -20.20 -7.18
C SER A 2 -0.84 -19.10 -8.06
N VAL A 3 -1.17 -17.84 -7.76
CA VAL A 3 -0.59 -16.69 -8.44
C VAL A 3 0.82 -16.47 -7.91
N ALA A 4 1.81 -16.47 -8.80
CA ALA A 4 3.20 -16.18 -8.45
C ALA A 4 3.34 -14.70 -8.07
N VAL A 5 3.87 -14.42 -6.88
CA VAL A 5 4.12 -13.06 -6.40
C VAL A 5 5.49 -12.60 -6.90
N ALA A 6 5.52 -11.51 -7.67
CA ALA A 6 6.76 -10.82 -7.96
C ALA A 6 7.22 -10.09 -6.70
N VAL A 7 8.30 -10.58 -6.08
CA VAL A 7 8.93 -9.93 -4.92
C VAL A 7 9.69 -8.71 -5.44
N ALA A 8 9.11 -7.51 -5.27
CA ALA A 8 9.84 -6.27 -5.46
C ALA A 8 11.03 -6.24 -4.46
N ARG A 9 12.14 -5.58 -4.83
CA ARG A 9 13.42 -5.65 -4.09
C ARG A 9 13.38 -5.12 -2.64
N GLY A 10 12.26 -4.58 -2.17
CA GLY A 10 11.94 -4.39 -0.76
C GLY A 10 10.90 -5.42 -0.32
N GLN A 11 11.11 -6.10 0.81
CA GLN A 11 10.17 -7.07 1.40
C GLN A 11 8.90 -6.37 1.92
N VAL A 12 8.15 -5.72 1.04
CA VAL A 12 6.89 -5.06 1.34
C VAL A 12 5.78 -6.09 1.20
N GLN A 13 5.04 -6.34 2.28
CA GLN A 13 3.91 -7.25 2.30
C GLN A 13 2.60 -6.44 2.42
N GLN A 14 1.71 -6.61 1.46
CA GLN A 14 0.38 -6.00 1.41
C GLN A 14 -0.65 -7.05 0.94
N GLU A 15 -1.91 -6.89 1.33
CA GLU A 15 -3.00 -7.71 0.78
C GLU A 15 -3.15 -7.48 -0.73
N LEU A 16 -3.17 -8.56 -1.51
CA LEU A 16 -3.13 -8.47 -2.98
C LEU A 16 -4.45 -7.97 -3.57
N TRP A 17 -5.56 -8.30 -2.92
CA TRP A 17 -6.91 -7.90 -3.32
C TRP A 17 -7.80 -7.83 -2.10
N LEU A 18 -8.81 -6.96 -2.18
CA LEU A 18 -9.89 -6.85 -1.22
C LEU A 18 -11.17 -6.55 -2.00
N GLU A 19 -12.27 -7.19 -1.64
CA GLU A 19 -13.59 -6.94 -2.19
C GLU A 19 -14.53 -6.51 -1.06
N THR A 20 -15.36 -5.50 -1.30
CA THR A 20 -16.27 -4.95 -0.30
C THR A 20 -17.51 -4.38 -0.97
N SER A 21 -18.57 -4.18 -0.19
CA SER A 21 -19.78 -3.48 -0.63
C SER A 21 -19.58 -1.97 -0.74
N GLU A 22 -20.28 -1.34 -1.68
CA GLU A 22 -20.28 0.12 -1.82
C GLU A 22 -20.65 0.80 -0.50
N GLY A 23 -19.95 1.90 -0.17
CA GLY A 23 -20.13 2.63 1.09
C GLY A 23 -19.45 1.99 2.31
N THR A 24 -18.82 0.82 2.16
CA THR A 24 -18.08 0.17 3.25
C THR A 24 -16.64 0.70 3.30
N GLY A 25 -16.23 1.20 4.46
CA GLY A 25 -14.84 1.60 4.70
C GLY A 25 -13.89 0.40 4.71
N ILE A 26 -12.70 0.57 4.15
CA ILE A 26 -11.66 -0.47 4.11
C ILE A 26 -10.35 0.03 4.70
N ASN A 27 -9.57 -0.91 5.25
CA ASN A 27 -8.22 -0.66 5.72
C ASN A 27 -7.22 -1.41 4.85
N ILE A 28 -6.37 -0.67 4.13
CA ILE A 28 -5.28 -1.25 3.34
C ILE A 28 -4.01 -1.20 4.18
N SER A 29 -3.46 -2.37 4.51
CA SER A 29 -2.27 -2.48 5.36
C SER A 29 -1.03 -2.84 4.54
N CYS A 30 0.11 -2.27 4.94
CA CYS A 30 1.40 -2.53 4.31
C CYS A 30 2.46 -2.72 5.41
N SER A 31 3.16 -3.85 5.36
CA SER A 31 4.32 -4.12 6.21
C SER A 31 5.59 -3.81 5.43
N HIS A 32 6.29 -2.76 5.83
CA HIS A 32 7.62 -2.43 5.32
C HIS A 32 8.63 -2.58 6.47
N PRO A 33 9.34 -3.72 6.56
CA PRO A 33 10.22 -4.02 7.70
C PRO A 33 11.50 -3.20 7.71
N LYS A 34 11.99 -2.78 6.53
CA LYS A 34 13.27 -2.08 6.36
C LYS A 34 13.19 -0.55 6.24
N ILE A 35 11.99 0.05 6.22
CA ILE A 35 11.83 1.51 6.11
C ILE A 35 12.19 2.16 7.46
N GLN A 36 12.91 3.26 7.39
CA GLN A 36 13.45 4.01 8.52
C GLN A 36 12.40 4.95 9.13
N THR A 37 12.61 5.35 10.38
CA THR A 37 11.69 6.17 11.20
C THR A 37 11.60 7.65 10.78
N ASN A 38 12.20 8.02 9.65
CA ASN A 38 12.16 9.36 9.07
C ASN A 38 11.90 9.31 7.55
N GLU A 39 11.44 8.17 7.05
CA GLU A 39 11.10 7.99 5.65
C GLU A 39 9.58 8.17 5.44
N TYR A 40 9.22 8.72 4.29
CA TYR A 40 7.83 8.87 3.88
C TYR A 40 7.33 7.59 3.21
N ILE A 41 6.12 7.19 3.60
CA ILE A 41 5.32 6.18 2.91
C ILE A 41 4.33 6.95 2.03
N TYR A 42 4.34 6.66 0.73
CA TYR A 42 3.42 7.24 -0.24
C TYR A 42 2.42 6.18 -0.69
N TRP A 43 1.13 6.51 -0.63
CA TRP A 43 0.04 5.66 -1.10
C TRP A 43 -0.49 6.22 -2.41
N TYR A 44 -0.51 5.37 -3.45
CA TYR A 44 -1.02 5.72 -4.76
C TYR A 44 -2.24 4.87 -5.13
N ARG A 45 -3.15 5.46 -5.89
CA ARG A 45 -4.26 4.78 -6.56
C ARG A 45 -4.05 4.83 -8.07
N GLN A 46 -4.37 3.75 -8.76
CA GLN A 46 -4.37 3.73 -10.21
C GLN A 46 -5.61 3.02 -10.72
N PHE A 47 -6.42 3.72 -11.51
CA PHE A 47 -7.51 3.13 -12.27
C PHE A 47 -7.01 2.61 -13.63
N PRO A 48 -7.69 1.61 -14.23
CA PRO A 48 -7.36 1.16 -15.58
C PRO A 48 -7.30 2.33 -16.58
N GLY A 49 -6.18 2.42 -17.31
CA GLY A 49 -5.96 3.47 -18.32
C GLY A 49 -5.52 4.83 -17.78
N GLN A 50 -5.32 4.98 -16.46
CA GLN A 50 -4.87 6.24 -15.84
C GLN A 50 -3.44 6.13 -15.29
N GLY A 51 -2.82 7.28 -15.06
CA GLY A 51 -1.56 7.37 -14.33
C GLY A 51 -1.76 7.16 -12.82
N PRO A 52 -0.67 6.93 -12.06
CA PRO A 52 -0.74 6.89 -10.60
C PRO A 52 -1.19 8.24 -10.01
N GLU A 53 -2.14 8.19 -9.08
CA GLU A 53 -2.66 9.33 -8.32
C GLU A 53 -2.20 9.20 -6.87
N LEU A 54 -1.55 10.22 -6.32
CA LEU A 54 -1.14 10.24 -4.91
C LEU A 54 -2.38 10.43 -4.03
N LEU A 55 -2.63 9.49 -3.11
CA LEU A 55 -3.71 9.59 -2.12
C LEU A 55 -3.23 10.26 -0.83
N VAL A 56 -2.13 9.76 -0.25
CA VAL A 56 -1.61 10.24 1.02
C VAL A 56 -0.12 9.95 1.16
N SER A 57 0.60 10.81 1.88
CA SER A 57 1.97 10.60 2.32
C SER A 57 2.06 10.67 3.84
N ALA A 58 2.70 9.69 4.48
CA ALA A 58 2.86 9.65 5.94
C ALA A 58 4.31 9.40 6.33
N LEU A 59 4.80 10.06 7.38
CA LEU A 59 6.14 9.78 7.93
C LEU A 59 6.06 8.55 8.83
N LYS A 60 6.86 7.52 8.55
CA LYS A 60 6.95 6.37 9.48
C LYS A 60 7.61 6.85 10.76
N GLY A 61 6.92 6.84 11.90
CA GLY A 61 7.49 7.25 13.19
C GLY A 61 6.74 8.36 13.90
N PHE A 62 5.86 9.08 13.19
CA PHE A 62 4.84 9.90 13.84
C PHE A 62 3.77 8.96 14.41
N LYS A 63 3.90 8.67 15.71
CA LYS A 63 2.74 8.41 16.57
C LYS A 63 2.31 9.77 17.11
N GLU A 64 1.03 10.10 16.99
CA GLU A 64 0.44 11.14 17.83
C GLU A 64 0.57 10.78 19.32
#